data_AF-A0A9X4L0B8-F1
#
_entry.id   AF-A0A9X4L0B8-F1
#
_cell.length_a   1.000
_cell.length_b   1.000
_cell.length_c   1.000
_cell.angle_alpha   90.00
_cell.angle_beta   90.00
_cell.angle_gamma   90.00
#
_symmetry.space_group_name_H-M   'P 1'
#
loop_
_entity.id
_entity.type
_entity.pdbx_description
1 polymer ?
#
loop_
_entity_poly.entity_id
_entity_poly.type
_entity_poly.pdbx_seq_one_letter_code
_entity_poly.pdbx_strand_id
1 'polypeptide(L)'
;MKRLLPRRKRNMLRIMFTNEEMKKTFTDWAATAQGMVAGFRAVYSKLVDDPWIEQLVNDLKDESDEFRLWWAQHNVKAEESRLKTIIHPSLGYLNFEETSFMVADHTSLRMSVFTPQAGTGTKEKIIQFLLSGQSEF
;
A
#
# COMPACT_ATOMS: atom_id res chain seq x y z
N MET A 1 16.16 -2.07 -18.59
CA MET A 1 15.00 -1.19 -18.92
C MET A 1 13.78 -1.71 -18.17
N LYS A 2 13.54 -1.24 -16.93
CA LYS A 2 12.42 -1.71 -16.08
C LYS A 2 11.10 -1.33 -16.75
N ARG A 3 10.32 -2.34 -17.15
CA ARG A 3 9.03 -2.15 -17.81
C ARG A 3 8.04 -1.66 -16.76
N LEU A 4 7.76 -0.35 -16.76
CA LEU A 4 6.69 0.20 -15.93
C LEU A 4 5.41 -0.61 -16.15
N LEU A 5 4.74 -1.03 -15.06
CA LEU A 5 3.48 -1.77 -15.16
C LEU A 5 2.49 -1.04 -16.08
N PRO A 6 1.64 -1.72 -16.87
CA PRO A 6 0.55 -1.06 -17.59
C PRO A 6 -0.26 -0.17 -16.64
N ARG A 7 -0.80 0.98 -17.08
CA ARG A 7 -1.48 1.96 -16.21
C ARG A 7 -2.50 1.31 -15.26
N ARG A 8 -3.30 0.36 -15.76
CA ARG A 8 -4.32 -0.36 -14.97
C ARG A 8 -3.74 -1.33 -13.92
N LYS A 9 -2.48 -1.77 -14.09
CA LYS A 9 -1.75 -2.61 -13.12
C LYS A 9 -0.95 -1.79 -12.10
N ARG A 10 -0.92 -0.45 -12.21
CA ARG A 10 -0.28 0.47 -11.23
C ARG A 10 -1.22 0.87 -10.08
N ASN A 11 -2.33 0.17 -9.90
CA ASN A 11 -3.23 0.43 -8.79
C ASN A 11 -2.70 -0.27 -7.53
N MET A 12 -2.44 0.50 -6.47
CA MET A 12 -1.82 -0.02 -5.24
C MET A 12 -2.72 -1.05 -4.53
N LEU A 13 -4.05 -0.86 -4.54
CA LEU A 13 -4.99 -1.84 -3.98
C LEU A 13 -4.83 -3.18 -4.72
N ARG A 14 -4.79 -3.18 -6.05
CA ARG A 14 -4.52 -4.40 -6.82
C ARG A 14 -3.19 -5.04 -6.45
N ILE A 15 -2.10 -4.26 -6.46
CA ILE A 15 -0.77 -4.77 -6.13
C ILE A 15 -0.75 -5.40 -4.73
N MET A 16 -1.45 -4.83 -3.76
CA MET A 16 -1.52 -5.35 -2.38
C MET A 16 -2.13 -6.74 -2.28
N PHE A 17 -3.06 -7.09 -3.17
CA PHE A 17 -3.79 -8.36 -3.14
C PHE A 17 -3.31 -9.39 -4.17
N THR A 18 -2.69 -8.95 -5.27
CA THR A 18 -2.31 -9.85 -6.40
C THR A 18 -0.80 -10.08 -6.54
N ASN A 19 0.04 -9.39 -5.76
CA ASN A 19 1.49 -9.58 -5.80
C ASN A 19 1.98 -10.24 -4.50
N GLU A 20 2.35 -11.51 -4.59
CA GLU A 20 2.85 -12.30 -3.45
C GLU A 20 4.16 -11.77 -2.84
N GLU A 21 4.99 -11.09 -3.63
CA GLU A 21 6.18 -10.41 -3.10
C GLU A 21 5.77 -9.21 -2.25
N MET A 22 4.75 -8.44 -2.69
CA MET A 22 4.21 -7.33 -1.92
C MET A 22 3.62 -7.79 -0.58
N LYS A 23 2.94 -8.94 -0.56
CA LYS A 23 2.42 -9.51 0.69
C LYS A 23 3.53 -9.81 1.70
N LYS A 24 4.70 -10.26 1.23
CA LYS A 24 5.86 -10.57 2.07
C LYS A 24 6.64 -9.33 2.52
N THR A 25 6.46 -8.20 1.85
CA THR A 25 7.11 -6.93 2.19
C THR A 25 6.62 -6.36 3.52
N PHE A 26 5.37 -6.59 3.91
CA PHE A 26 4.81 -6.05 5.15
C PHE A 26 4.71 -7.14 6.22
N THR A 27 5.30 -6.90 7.39
CA THR A 27 5.13 -7.82 8.54
C THR A 27 3.67 -7.88 9.02
N ASP A 28 2.95 -6.77 8.90
CA ASP A 28 1.55 -6.57 9.27
C ASP A 28 0.64 -6.47 8.04
N TRP A 29 0.97 -7.21 6.96
CA TRP A 29 0.28 -7.12 5.67
C TRP A 29 -1.24 -7.13 5.81
N ALA A 30 -1.81 -8.07 6.59
CA ALA A 30 -3.26 -8.19 6.73
C ALA A 30 -3.90 -6.93 7.31
N ALA A 31 -3.31 -6.31 8.35
CA ALA A 31 -3.83 -5.09 8.95
C ALA A 31 -3.75 -3.91 7.97
N THR A 32 -2.62 -3.79 7.25
CA THR A 32 -2.44 -2.75 6.23
C THR A 32 -3.43 -2.93 5.07
N ALA A 33 -3.61 -4.15 4.56
CA ALA A 33 -4.51 -4.45 3.46
C ALA A 33 -5.99 -4.25 3.84
N GLN A 34 -6.38 -4.62 5.06
CA GLN A 34 -7.72 -4.31 5.60
C GLN A 34 -7.99 -2.80 5.69
N GLY A 35 -6.99 -2.02 6.11
CA GLY A 35 -7.05 -0.55 6.10
C GLY A 35 -7.32 0.00 4.71
N MET A 36 -6.56 -0.46 3.72
CA MET A 36 -6.75 -0.07 2.32
C MET A 36 -8.16 -0.42 1.80
N VAL A 37 -8.69 -1.60 2.15
CA VAL A 37 -10.07 -2.00 1.78
C VAL A 37 -11.10 -1.07 2.43
N ALA A 38 -10.95 -0.77 3.71
CA ALA A 38 -11.86 0.11 4.44
C ALA A 38 -11.84 1.55 3.88
N GLY A 39 -10.65 2.09 3.63
CA GLY A 39 -10.47 3.41 3.02
C GLY A 39 -11.02 3.48 1.60
N PHE A 40 -10.78 2.46 0.78
CA PHE A 40 -11.37 2.38 -0.56
C PHE A 40 -12.90 2.31 -0.51
N ARG A 41 -13.46 1.51 0.39
CA ARG A 41 -14.92 1.42 0.58
C ARG A 41 -15.55 2.74 0.99
N ALA A 42 -14.90 3.49 1.88
CA ALA A 42 -15.40 4.77 2.36
C ALA A 42 -15.64 5.79 1.22
N VAL A 43 -14.89 5.67 0.11
CA VAL A 43 -15.05 6.53 -1.08
C VAL A 43 -15.76 5.85 -2.25
N TYR A 44 -15.95 4.52 -2.19
CA TYR A 44 -16.47 3.70 -3.28
C TYR A 44 -17.85 4.17 -3.79
N SER A 45 -18.75 4.61 -2.91
CA SER A 45 -20.09 5.07 -3.31
C SER A 45 -20.06 6.27 -4.25
N LYS A 46 -19.01 7.09 -4.20
CA LYS A 46 -18.82 8.25 -5.10
C LYS A 46 -18.21 7.86 -6.45
N LEU A 47 -17.77 6.61 -6.58
CA LEU A 47 -17.03 6.07 -7.72
C LEU A 47 -17.76 4.94 -8.43
N VAL A 48 -18.96 4.57 -7.97
CA VAL A 48 -19.71 3.40 -8.46
C VAL A 48 -20.08 3.51 -9.94
N ASP A 49 -20.28 4.72 -10.46
CA ASP A 49 -20.62 4.94 -11.87
C ASP A 49 -19.40 4.84 -12.81
N ASP A 50 -18.19 4.62 -12.29
CA ASP A 50 -17.00 4.37 -13.10
C ASP A 50 -16.85 2.86 -13.41
N PRO A 51 -17.04 2.41 -14.67
CA PRO A 51 -16.96 1.00 -15.03
C PRO A 51 -15.60 0.37 -14.71
N TRP A 52 -14.53 1.17 -14.66
CA TRP A 52 -13.21 0.67 -14.30
C TRP A 52 -13.12 0.30 -12.81
N ILE A 53 -13.81 1.04 -11.94
CA ILE A 53 -13.86 0.79 -10.49
C ILE A 53 -14.65 -0.48 -10.20
N GLU A 54 -15.78 -0.67 -10.86
CA GLU A 54 -16.56 -1.91 -10.75
C GLU A 54 -15.74 -3.13 -11.22
N GLN A 55 -15.08 -3.01 -12.38
CA GLN A 55 -14.22 -4.08 -12.89
C GLN A 55 -13.07 -4.39 -11.92
N LEU A 56 -12.45 -3.37 -11.30
CA LEU A 56 -11.39 -3.57 -10.33
C LEU A 56 -11.88 -4.37 -9.11
N VAL A 57 -13.07 -4.07 -8.59
CA VAL A 57 -13.65 -4.82 -7.46
C VAL A 57 -13.96 -6.26 -7.84
N ASN A 58 -14.52 -6.49 -9.01
CA ASN A 58 -14.84 -7.84 -9.48
C ASN A 58 -13.56 -8.66 -9.69
N ASP A 59 -12.57 -8.11 -10.40
CA ASP A 59 -11.25 -8.74 -10.57
C ASP A 59 -10.64 -9.13 -9.22
N LEU A 60 -10.66 -8.23 -8.22
CA LEU A 60 -10.04 -8.50 -6.92
C LEU A 60 -10.79 -9.54 -6.09
N LYS A 61 -12.12 -9.64 -6.23
CA LYS A 61 -12.91 -10.69 -5.58
C LYS A 61 -12.61 -12.08 -6.16
N ASP A 62 -12.28 -12.13 -7.44
CA ASP A 62 -11.94 -13.37 -8.14
C ASP A 62 -10.47 -13.76 -7.92
N GLU A 63 -9.57 -12.77 -7.87
CA GLU A 63 -8.12 -12.99 -7.75
C GLU A 63 -7.61 -13.14 -6.30
N SER A 64 -8.36 -12.69 -5.28
CA SER A 64 -7.94 -12.79 -3.86
C SER A 64 -9.09 -13.17 -2.92
N ASP A 65 -8.92 -14.30 -2.24
CA ASP A 65 -9.84 -14.78 -1.21
C ASP A 65 -9.92 -13.80 -0.02
N GLU A 66 -8.79 -13.20 0.35
CA GLU A 66 -8.71 -12.22 1.44
C GLU A 66 -9.48 -10.95 1.07
N PHE A 67 -9.31 -10.43 -0.15
CA PHE A 67 -10.09 -9.29 -0.64
C PHE A 67 -11.57 -9.62 -0.65
N ARG A 68 -11.97 -10.77 -1.21
CA ARG A 68 -13.37 -11.21 -1.26
C ARG A 68 -13.99 -11.24 0.14
N LEU A 69 -13.27 -11.81 1.11
CA LEU A 69 -13.72 -11.91 2.50
C LEU A 69 -13.86 -10.51 3.14
N TRP A 70 -12.84 -9.67 3.09
CA TRP A 70 -12.85 -8.36 3.76
C TRP A 70 -13.77 -7.36 3.06
N TRP A 71 -13.94 -7.46 1.74
CA TRP A 71 -14.95 -6.71 1.01
C TRP A 71 -16.36 -7.11 1.45
N ALA A 72 -16.63 -8.38 1.75
CA ALA A 72 -17.96 -8.78 2.25
C ALA A 72 -18.28 -8.22 3.66
N GLN A 73 -17.28 -7.79 4.44
CA GLN A 73 -17.48 -7.32 5.81
C GLN A 73 -17.98 -5.87 5.93
N HIS A 74 -17.98 -5.09 4.85
CA HIS A 74 -18.51 -3.72 4.84
C HIS A 74 -17.88 -2.73 5.83
N ASN A 75 -16.68 -3.04 6.32
CA ASN A 75 -15.93 -2.12 7.18
C ASN A 75 -15.52 -0.88 6.39
N VAL A 76 -15.85 0.31 6.90
CA VAL A 76 -15.48 1.63 6.33
C VAL A 76 -14.42 2.36 7.15
N LYS A 77 -14.02 1.78 8.28
CA LYS A 77 -12.97 2.30 9.16
C LYS A 77 -12.18 1.12 9.71
N ALA A 78 -10.88 1.13 9.46
CA ALA A 78 -9.94 0.23 10.13
C ALA A 78 -8.99 1.07 10.98
N GLU A 79 -8.49 0.48 12.06
CA GLU A 79 -7.37 1.03 12.81
C GLU A 79 -6.10 0.88 11.95
N GLU A 80 -5.79 1.88 11.14
CA GLU A 80 -4.52 1.89 10.41
C GLU A 80 -3.39 2.27 11.38
N SER A 81 -2.52 1.30 11.67
CA SER A 81 -1.27 1.60 12.36
C SER A 81 -0.45 2.57 11.51
N ARG A 82 -0.05 3.70 12.12
CA ARG A 82 0.94 4.61 11.56
C ARG A 82 2.33 3.99 11.56
N LEU A 83 2.59 3.02 12.42
CA LEU A 83 3.85 2.29 12.42
C LEU A 83 3.80 1.21 11.34
N LYS A 84 4.83 1.18 10.50
CA LYS A 84 4.98 0.27 9.37
C LYS A 84 6.33 -0.41 9.44
N THR A 85 6.31 -1.73 9.44
CA THR A 85 7.55 -2.53 9.37
C THR A 85 7.61 -3.23 8.03
N ILE A 86 8.58 -2.81 7.22
CA ILE A 86 8.85 -3.29 5.88
C ILE A 86 10.06 -4.24 5.91
N ILE A 87 9.95 -5.37 5.21
CA ILE A 87 11.04 -6.32 4.99
C ILE A 87 11.67 -5.98 3.64
N HIS A 88 12.78 -5.26 3.67
CA HIS A 88 13.55 -4.94 2.48
C HIS A 88 14.45 -6.11 2.08
N PRO A 89 14.52 -6.52 0.80
CA PRO A 89 15.26 -7.71 0.38
C PRO A 89 16.74 -7.72 0.80
N SER A 90 17.40 -6.55 0.79
CA SER A 90 18.83 -6.44 1.17
C SER A 90 19.09 -5.79 2.53
N LEU A 91 18.12 -5.07 3.12
CA LEU A 91 18.31 -4.32 4.37
C LEU A 91 17.58 -4.96 5.57
N GLY A 92 16.81 -6.01 5.31
CA GLY A 92 15.95 -6.67 6.29
C GLY A 92 14.87 -5.72 6.79
N TYR A 93 14.59 -5.77 8.08
CA TYR A 93 13.56 -4.93 8.70
C TYR A 93 13.92 -3.44 8.68
N LEU A 94 12.97 -2.66 8.17
CA LEU A 94 12.93 -1.20 8.17
C LEU A 94 11.62 -0.76 8.83
N ASN A 95 11.73 0.15 9.81
CA ASN A 95 10.60 0.60 10.62
C ASN A 95 10.34 2.08 10.35
N PHE A 96 9.09 2.41 10.07
CA PHE A 96 8.67 3.75 9.69
C PHE A 96 7.44 4.19 10.47
N GLU A 97 7.33 5.49 10.66
CA GLU A 97 6.06 6.15 10.92
C GLU A 97 5.53 6.74 9.61
N GLU A 98 4.35 6.29 9.18
CA GLU A 98 3.64 6.82 8.02
C GLU A 98 2.83 8.06 8.41
N THR A 99 3.05 9.14 7.67
CA THR A 99 2.20 10.34 7.70
C THR A 99 1.56 10.55 6.34
N SER A 100 0.25 10.75 6.33
CA SER A 100 -0.54 10.96 5.11
C SER A 100 -1.04 12.40 5.01
N PHE A 101 -0.91 12.99 3.83
CA PHE A 101 -1.29 14.36 3.51
C PHE A 101 -2.26 14.38 2.33
N MET A 102 -3.27 15.26 2.39
CA MET A 102 -4.12 15.59 1.25
C MET A 102 -3.54 16.82 0.54
N VAL A 103 -3.57 16.83 -0.79
CA VAL A 103 -3.17 18.00 -1.57
C VAL A 103 -4.34 18.98 -1.64
N ALA A 104 -4.18 20.18 -1.06
CA ALA A 104 -5.27 21.13 -0.85
C ALA A 104 -6.03 21.46 -2.15
N ASP A 105 -5.31 21.80 -3.22
CA ASP A 105 -5.91 22.16 -4.51
C ASP A 105 -6.29 20.94 -5.38
N HIS A 106 -5.95 19.74 -4.94
CA HIS A 106 -6.19 18.49 -5.66
C HIS A 106 -6.57 17.38 -4.69
N THR A 107 -7.81 17.41 -4.21
CA THR A 107 -8.34 16.48 -3.20
C THR A 107 -8.38 15.00 -3.64
N SER A 108 -8.17 14.74 -4.94
CA SER A 108 -7.96 13.39 -5.48
C SER A 108 -6.54 12.86 -5.29
N LEU A 109 -5.58 13.69 -4.90
CA LEU A 109 -4.18 13.33 -4.64
C LEU A 109 -3.92 13.19 -3.14
N ARG A 110 -3.19 12.14 -2.80
CA ARG A 110 -2.68 11.86 -1.45
C ARG A 110 -1.18 11.61 -1.52
N MET A 111 -0.45 12.13 -0.54
CA MET A 111 0.97 11.87 -0.35
C MET A 111 1.15 11.10 0.96
N SER A 112 1.82 9.95 0.91
CA SER A 112 2.29 9.24 2.11
C SER A 112 3.80 9.43 2.26
N VAL A 113 4.22 9.81 3.46
CA VAL A 113 5.64 9.94 3.85
C VAL A 113 5.94 8.89 4.91
N PHE A 114 6.94 8.05 4.66
CA PHE A 114 7.42 7.03 5.58
C PHE A 114 8.71 7.54 6.24
N THR A 115 8.60 8.01 7.48
CA THR A 115 9.72 8.56 8.25
C THR A 115 10.39 7.45 9.05
N PRO A 116 11.72 7.21 8.92
CA PRO A 116 12.40 6.19 9.72
C PRO A 116 12.17 6.39 11.21
N GLN A 117 11.72 5.34 11.90
CA GLN A 117 11.46 5.40 13.33
C GLN A 117 12.79 5.53 14.11
N ALA A 118 12.87 6.50 15.02
CA ALA A 118 14.04 6.72 15.86
C ALA A 118 14.38 5.47 16.69
N GLY A 119 15.68 5.20 16.88
CA GLY A 119 16.15 4.05 17.67
C GLY A 119 16.10 2.69 16.96
N THR A 120 15.60 2.60 15.72
CA THR A 120 15.47 1.33 15.00
C THR A 120 16.61 0.99 14.05
N GLY A 121 17.56 1.91 13.86
CA GLY A 121 18.64 1.77 12.87
C GLY A 121 18.21 1.93 11.40
N THR A 122 16.92 2.18 11.15
CA THR A 122 16.35 2.28 9.79
C THR A 122 16.96 3.42 8.99
N LYS A 123 17.17 4.57 9.63
CA LYS A 123 17.75 5.76 8.98
C LYS A 123 19.16 5.46 8.47
N GLU A 124 19.98 4.84 9.31
CA GLU A 124 21.38 4.53 9.02
C GLU A 124 21.48 3.51 7.87
N LYS A 125 20.63 2.46 7.91
CA LYS A 125 20.53 1.47 6.82
C LYS A 125 20.19 2.12 5.48
N ILE A 126 19.19 3.01 5.45
CA ILE A 126 18.76 3.70 4.22
C ILE A 126 19.85 4.62 3.69
N ILE A 127 20.48 5.43 4.56
CA ILE A 127 21.58 6.32 4.15
C ILE A 127 22.72 5.51 3.55
N GLN A 128 23.14 4.43 4.23
CA GLN A 128 24.21 3.57 3.72
C GLN A 128 23.84 2.94 2.37
N PHE A 129 22.60 2.49 2.22
CA PHE A 129 22.10 1.93 0.97
C PHE A 129 22.13 2.95 -0.18
N LEU A 130 21.62 4.16 0.04
CA LEU A 130 21.60 5.23 -0.97
C LEU A 130 23.01 5.65 -1.39
N LEU A 131 23.96 5.71 -0.44
CA LEU A 131 25.36 6.04 -0.70
C LEU A 131 26.12 4.92 -1.41
N SER A 132 25.67 3.66 -1.29
CA SER A 132 26.32 2.51 -1.92
C SER A 132 26.16 2.44 -3.44
N GLY A 133 25.35 3.33 -4.04
CA GLY A 133 25.05 3.31 -5.47
C GLY A 133 24.19 2.10 -5.90
N GLN A 134 23.75 1.26 -4.97
CA GLN A 134 22.83 0.14 -5.20
C GLN A 134 21.38 0.59 -5.40
N SER A 135 21.15 1.88 -5.58
CA SER A 135 19.86 2.54 -5.80
C SER A 135 19.23 2.19 -7.16
N GLU A 136 19.10 0.91 -7.49
CA GLU A 136 18.27 0.45 -8.60
C GLU A 136 17.03 -0.28 -8.08
N PHE A 137 16.10 0.48 -7.51
CA PHE A 137 14.69 0.06 -7.34
C PHE A 137 13.79 0.71 -8.38
#